data_AF-A0A9P7YNQ1-F1
#
_entry.id   AF-A0A9P7YNQ1-F1
#
_cell.length_a   1.000
_cell.length_b   1.000
_cell.length_c   1.000
_cell.angle_alpha   90.00
_cell.angle_beta   90.00
_cell.angle_gamma   90.00
#
_symmetry.space_group_name_H-M   'P 1'
#
loop_
_entity.id
_entity.type
_entity.pdbx_description
1 polymer ?
#
loop_
_entity_poly.entity_id
_entity_poly.type
_entity_poly.pdbx_seq_one_letter_code
_entity_poly.pdbx_strand_id
1 'polypeptide(L)'
;SELKHIHIFRTTPSNLSITIASLEGYMLHGPHHSKSREWIGTFIIGGSNPRGSKAVGENGLLVTGGWRGWMSGEREELVRFGMGVSVEEAWGERGVRMDLLRARGWRGVCEEGIWEFK
;
A
#
# COMPACT_ATOMS: atom_id res chain seq x y z
N SER A 1 0.49 5.46 20.96
CA SER A 1 1.29 5.79 19.76
C SER A 1 0.77 4.97 18.60
N GLU A 2 0.49 5.59 17.46
CA GLU A 2 0.06 4.91 16.23
C GLU A 2 1.12 3.95 15.67
N LEU A 3 2.40 4.17 16.00
CA LEU A 3 3.52 3.37 15.50
C LEU A 3 3.71 2.02 16.21
N LYS A 4 2.95 1.74 17.28
CA LYS A 4 3.08 0.51 18.09
C LYS A 4 2.74 -0.80 17.36
N HIS A 5 2.23 -0.69 16.13
CA HIS A 5 1.88 -1.80 15.25
C HIS A 5 2.86 -1.95 14.07
N ILE A 6 3.88 -1.09 13.98
CA ILE A 6 4.91 -1.13 12.94
C ILE A 6 6.12 -1.90 13.47
N HIS A 7 6.47 -2.98 12.78
CA HIS A 7 7.60 -3.85 13.11
C HIS A 7 8.62 -3.77 11.97
N ILE A 8 9.85 -3.35 12.27
CA ILE A 8 10.91 -3.19 11.26
C ILE A 8 11.92 -4.33 11.42
N PHE A 9 12.06 -5.13 10.37
CA PHE A 9 13.05 -6.20 10.28
C PHE A 9 14.13 -5.80 9.28
N ARG A 10 15.39 -5.81 9.72
CA ARG A 10 16.53 -5.56 8.83
C ARG A 10 17.02 -6.89 8.26
N THR A 11 16.71 -7.14 6.98
CA THR A 11 17.07 -8.37 6.28
C THR A 11 18.28 -8.19 5.38
N THR A 12 19.07 -9.25 5.22
CA THR A 12 20.05 -9.46 4.16
C THR A 12 19.49 -10.45 3.14
N PRO A 13 20.03 -10.52 1.90
CA PRO A 13 19.62 -11.53 0.93
C PRO A 13 19.70 -12.97 1.45
N SER A 14 20.67 -13.25 2.33
CA SER A 14 20.88 -14.57 2.93
C SER A 14 19.86 -14.93 4.01
N ASN A 15 19.20 -13.95 4.66
CA ASN A 15 18.28 -14.20 5.76
C ASN A 15 16.82 -13.81 5.45
N LEU A 16 16.54 -13.31 4.24
CA LEU A 16 15.21 -12.86 3.87
C LEU A 16 14.17 -13.99 3.97
N SER A 17 14.50 -15.18 3.46
CA SER A 17 13.59 -16.35 3.49
C SER A 17 13.23 -16.77 4.91
N ILE A 18 14.23 -16.91 5.79
CA ILE A 18 14.01 -17.30 7.19
C ILE A 18 13.29 -16.20 7.97
N THR A 19 13.53 -14.92 7.65
CA THR A 19 12.81 -13.80 8.27
C THR A 19 11.34 -13.85 7.88
N ILE A 20 11.02 -14.00 6.60
CA ILE A 20 9.63 -14.10 6.13
C ILE A 20 8.92 -15.31 6.76
N ALA A 21 9.58 -16.47 6.79
CA ALA A 21 9.02 -17.67 7.40
C ALA A 21 8.75 -17.51 8.92
N SER A 22 9.49 -16.63 9.59
CA SER A 22 9.32 -16.37 11.03
C SER A 22 8.29 -15.28 11.34
N LEU A 23 7.82 -14.52 10.34
CA LEU A 23 6.92 -13.38 10.56
C LEU A 23 5.58 -13.79 11.13
N GLU A 24 4.99 -14.89 10.64
CA GLU A 24 3.69 -15.36 11.12
C GLU A 24 3.75 -15.72 12.61
N GLY A 25 4.73 -16.54 13.00
CA GLY A 25 4.94 -16.88 14.41
C GLY A 25 5.22 -15.66 15.27
N TYR A 26 6.01 -14.70 14.78
CA TYR A 26 6.23 -13.43 15.48
C TYR A 26 4.92 -12.65 15.63
N MET A 27 4.10 -12.54 14.59
CA MET A 27 2.89 -11.71 14.59
C MET A 27 1.73 -12.31 15.39
N LEU A 28 1.67 -13.64 15.48
CA LEU A 28 0.66 -14.37 16.26
C LEU A 28 1.05 -14.52 17.74
N HIS A 29 2.34 -14.68 18.05
CA HIS A 29 2.78 -15.09 19.38
C HIS A 29 3.84 -14.18 20.01
N GLY A 30 4.33 -13.17 19.29
CA GLY A 30 5.40 -12.29 19.75
C GLY A 30 4.96 -11.29 20.83
N PRO A 31 5.93 -10.71 21.56
CA PRO A 31 5.68 -9.73 22.61
C PRO A 31 5.42 -8.33 22.01
N HIS A 32 4.37 -8.18 21.20
CA HIS A 32 3.99 -6.91 20.60
C HIS A 32 2.49 -6.59 20.77
N HIS A 33 2.13 -5.34 20.49
CA HIS A 33 0.77 -4.82 20.68
C HIS A 33 -0.25 -5.30 19.63
N SER A 34 0.16 -6.13 18.67
CA SER A 34 -0.73 -6.68 17.62
C SER A 34 -1.13 -8.14 17.86
N LYS A 35 -0.65 -8.78 18.93
CA LYS A 35 -0.87 -10.21 19.24
C LYS A 35 -2.33 -10.67 19.35
N SER A 36 -3.27 -9.74 19.58
CA SER A 36 -4.70 -10.03 19.72
C SER A 36 -5.50 -9.73 18.45
N ARG A 37 -4.82 -9.43 17.34
CA ARG A 37 -5.44 -9.16 16.05
C ARG A 37 -5.37 -10.40 15.17
N GLU A 38 -6.33 -10.50 14.27
CA GLU A 38 -6.35 -11.56 13.26
C GLU A 38 -5.24 -11.33 12.23
N TRP A 39 -4.50 -12.39 11.92
CA TRP A 39 -3.52 -12.39 10.85
C TRP A 39 -4.18 -12.83 9.55
N ILE A 40 -4.36 -11.88 8.63
CA ILE A 40 -5.03 -12.12 7.34
C ILE A 40 -4.05 -12.49 6.21
N GLY A 41 -2.75 -12.31 6.41
CA GLY A 41 -1.71 -12.66 5.43
C GLY A 41 -0.52 -11.71 5.39
N THR A 42 0.43 -12.01 4.48
CA THR A 42 1.67 -11.26 4.27
C THR A 42 1.70 -10.64 2.88
N PHE A 43 1.96 -9.33 2.80
CA PHE A 43 2.22 -8.62 1.54
C PHE A 43 3.69 -8.21 1.47
N ILE A 44 4.38 -8.53 0.37
CA ILE A 44 5.79 -8.17 0.15
C ILE A 44 5.88 -7.24 -1.06
N ILE A 45 6.32 -6.00 -0.82
CA ILE A 45 6.49 -4.98 -1.86
C ILE A 45 7.99 -4.80 -2.07
N GLY A 46 8.47 -5.09 -3.29
CA GLY A 46 9.87 -4.96 -3.65
C GLY A 46 10.69 -6.19 -3.26
N GLY A 47 10.80 -7.14 -4.19
CA GLY A 47 11.72 -8.27 -4.07
C GLY A 47 11.52 -9.28 -5.20
N SER A 48 12.61 -9.90 -5.66
CA SER A 48 12.50 -11.16 -6.40
C SER A 48 12.05 -12.25 -5.42
N ASN A 49 11.08 -13.08 -5.83
CA ASN A 49 10.62 -14.20 -5.01
C ASN A 49 11.85 -15.00 -4.55
N PRO A 50 12.12 -15.14 -3.23
CA PRO A 50 13.29 -15.90 -2.79
C PRO A 50 13.15 -17.33 -3.31
N ARG A 51 14.16 -17.84 -4.02
CA ARG A 51 14.12 -19.20 -4.59
C ARG A 51 13.77 -20.20 -3.47
N GLY A 52 12.71 -20.98 -3.68
CA GLY A 52 12.26 -21.98 -2.70
C GLY A 52 11.42 -21.42 -1.55
N SER A 53 11.04 -20.15 -1.57
CA SER A 53 10.13 -19.58 -0.57
C SER A 53 8.73 -20.16 -0.77
N LYS A 54 8.39 -21.16 0.06
CA LYS A 54 7.00 -21.53 0.36
C LYS A 54 6.34 -20.51 1.28
N ALA A 55 6.76 -19.23 1.24
CA ALA A 55 6.09 -18.12 1.93
C ALA A 55 4.78 -17.78 1.21
N VAL A 56 4.03 -18.83 0.96
CA VAL A 56 2.75 -18.86 0.35
C VAL A 56 1.76 -19.32 1.44
N GLY A 57 1.69 -18.56 2.56
CA GLY A 57 0.59 -18.55 3.55
C GLY A 57 0.15 -19.95 3.97
N GLU A 58 -1.10 -20.14 4.38
CA GLU A 58 -1.77 -21.39 3.97
C GLU A 58 -2.01 -21.39 2.44
N ASN A 59 -2.23 -20.17 1.89
CA ASN A 59 -2.65 -19.86 0.51
C ASN A 59 -1.72 -18.88 -0.23
N GLY A 60 -1.16 -17.94 0.52
CA GLY A 60 0.14 -17.38 0.24
C GLY A 60 0.48 -16.33 -0.75
N LEU A 61 1.74 -15.85 -0.63
CA LEU A 61 2.39 -14.73 -1.29
C LEU A 61 1.40 -14.02 -2.18
N LEU A 62 0.52 -13.28 -1.51
CA LEU A 62 -0.72 -12.84 -2.12
C LEU A 62 -0.43 -11.85 -3.25
N VAL A 63 0.68 -11.12 -3.12
CA VAL A 63 1.19 -10.19 -4.12
C VAL A 63 2.72 -10.22 -4.07
N THR A 64 3.36 -10.33 -5.25
CA THR A 64 4.77 -9.98 -5.42
C THR A 64 4.88 -8.71 -6.26
N GLY A 65 5.59 -7.72 -5.74
CA GLY A 65 5.95 -6.52 -6.48
C GLY A 65 7.44 -6.54 -6.83
N GLY A 66 7.76 -6.45 -8.11
CA GLY A 66 9.11 -6.17 -8.59
C GLY A 66 9.29 -4.68 -8.86
N TRP A 67 10.48 -4.13 -8.60
CA TRP A 67 10.82 -2.80 -9.07
C TRP A 67 10.84 -2.79 -10.60
N ARG A 68 9.92 -2.05 -11.24
CA ARG A 68 9.89 -1.86 -12.70
C ARG A 68 10.07 -0.39 -13.12
N GLY A 69 10.43 0.49 -12.18
CA GLY A 69 10.56 1.92 -12.43
C GLY A 69 9.68 2.75 -11.49
N TRP A 70 9.52 4.02 -11.82
CA TRP A 70 8.66 4.96 -11.09
C TRP A 70 7.32 5.11 -11.81
N MET A 71 6.23 5.05 -11.05
CA MET A 71 4.88 5.36 -11.53
C MET A 71 4.35 6.57 -10.77
N SER A 72 3.94 7.62 -11.48
CA SER A 72 3.19 8.71 -10.88
C SER A 72 1.75 8.25 -10.67
N GLY A 73 1.31 8.27 -9.41
CA GLY A 73 -0.08 8.10 -9.06
C GLY A 73 -0.78 9.46 -9.12
N GLU A 74 -1.61 9.65 -10.13
CA GLU A 74 -2.45 10.83 -10.29
C GLU A 74 -3.88 10.47 -9.93
N ARG A 75 -4.54 11.32 -9.15
CA ARG A 75 -5.99 11.23 -9.02
C ARG A 75 -6.62 11.90 -10.22
N GLU A 76 -7.68 11.33 -10.76
CA GLU A 76 -8.40 11.94 -11.88
C GLU A 76 -8.79 13.39 -11.51
N GLU A 77 -8.31 14.38 -12.27
CA GLU A 77 -8.52 15.80 -11.96
C GLU A 77 -10.02 16.10 -11.90
N LEU A 78 -10.48 16.66 -10.78
CA LEU A 78 -11.75 17.38 -10.77
C LEU A 78 -11.62 18.66 -11.60
N VAL A 79 -12.69 19.01 -12.30
CA VAL A 79 -12.82 20.31 -12.99
C VAL A 79 -12.40 21.41 -12.02
N ARG A 80 -11.41 22.21 -12.42
CA ARG A 80 -10.86 23.31 -11.63
C ARG A 80 -11.96 24.33 -11.33
N PHE A 81 -11.80 25.09 -10.26
CA PHE A 81 -12.71 26.21 -10.00
C PHE A 81 -12.71 27.16 -11.20
N GLY A 82 -13.89 27.64 -11.60
CA GLY A 82 -14.01 28.62 -12.65
C GLY A 82 -13.29 29.92 -12.29
N MET A 83 -12.87 30.69 -13.29
CA MET A 83 -12.34 32.03 -13.03
C MET A 83 -13.42 32.89 -12.35
N GLY A 84 -13.06 33.52 -11.22
CA GLY A 84 -13.96 34.41 -10.47
C GLY A 84 -14.60 33.79 -9.22
N VAL A 85 -14.33 32.52 -8.90
CA VAL A 85 -14.81 31.90 -7.65
C VAL A 85 -14.02 32.46 -6.46
N SER A 86 -14.73 32.92 -5.43
CA SER A 86 -14.12 33.40 -4.18
C SER A 86 -13.58 32.23 -3.33
N VAL A 87 -12.68 32.55 -2.39
CA VAL A 87 -12.09 31.54 -1.49
C VAL A 87 -13.17 30.91 -0.61
N GLU A 88 -14.15 31.70 -0.19
CA GLU A 88 -15.27 31.28 0.66
C GLU A 88 -16.21 30.34 -0.09
N GLU A 89 -16.52 30.63 -1.36
CA GLU A 89 -17.30 29.75 -2.24
C GLU A 89 -16.57 28.43 -2.50
N ALA A 90 -15.27 28.50 -2.81
CA ALA A 90 -14.44 27.32 -3.00
C ALA A 90 -14.34 26.46 -1.73
N TRP A 91 -14.30 27.10 -0.56
CA TRP A 91 -14.25 26.42 0.73
C TRP A 91 -15.58 25.77 1.10
N GLY A 92 -16.70 26.41 0.77
CA GLY A 92 -18.05 25.87 0.96
C GLY A 92 -18.29 24.57 0.17
N GLU A 93 -17.68 24.44 -1.01
CA GLU A 93 -17.78 23.24 -1.85
C GLU A 93 -16.79 22.12 -1.47
N ARG A 94 -15.89 22.36 -0.50
CA ARG A 94 -14.81 21.42 -0.15
C ARG A 94 -15.31 20.01 0.15
N GLY A 95 -16.41 19.88 0.91
CA GLY A 95 -16.97 18.56 1.29
C GLY A 95 -17.41 17.76 0.07
N VAL A 96 -18.29 18.34 -0.75
CA VAL A 96 -18.81 17.73 -1.98
C VAL A 96 -17.67 17.37 -2.94
N ARG A 97 -16.67 18.24 -3.09
CA ARG A 97 -15.51 17.97 -3.95
C ARG A 97 -14.62 16.87 -3.39
N MET A 98 -14.45 16.77 -2.08
CA MET A 98 -13.71 15.67 -1.47
C MET A 98 -14.43 14.33 -1.68
N ASP A 99 -15.75 14.31 -1.62
CA ASP A 99 -16.54 13.10 -1.89
C ASP A 99 -16.48 12.72 -3.38
N LEU A 100 -16.53 13.69 -4.30
CA LEU A 100 -16.32 13.44 -5.73
C LEU A 100 -14.90 12.93 -6.03
N LEU A 101 -13.86 13.48 -5.38
CA LEU A 101 -12.50 12.92 -5.49
C LEU A 101 -12.44 11.49 -4.97
N ARG A 102 -13.12 11.20 -3.86
CA ARG A 102 -13.20 9.85 -3.27
C ARG A 102 -13.93 8.86 -4.17
N ALA A 103 -14.93 9.32 -4.91
CA ALA A 103 -15.64 8.52 -5.89
C ALA A 103 -14.87 8.31 -7.21
N ARG A 104 -13.82 9.11 -7.47
CA ARG A 104 -12.97 8.95 -8.66
C ARG A 104 -11.81 8.00 -8.41
N GLY A 105 -11.47 7.29 -9.47
CA GLY A 105 -10.38 6.34 -9.50
C GLY A 105 -9.00 7.00 -9.44
N TRP A 106 -7.99 6.15 -9.35
CA TRP A 106 -6.59 6.50 -9.50
C TRP A 106 -6.12 6.20 -10.91
N ARG A 107 -5.17 6.99 -11.40
CA ARG A 107 -4.47 6.75 -12.64
C ARG A 107 -2.98 6.63 -12.35
N GLY A 108 -2.39 5.49 -12.68
CA GLY A 108 -0.94 5.30 -12.66
C GLY A 108 -0.36 5.62 -14.01
N VAL A 109 0.64 6.49 -14.07
CA VAL A 109 1.37 6.82 -15.30
C VAL A 109 2.84 6.49 -15.12
N CYS A 110 3.43 5.74 -16.06
CA CYS A 110 4.88 5.53 -16.16
C CYS A 110 5.29 5.46 -17.64
N GLU A 111 6.59 5.29 -17.91
CA GLU A 111 7.11 5.24 -19.29
C GLU A 111 6.48 4.10 -20.11
N GLU A 112 6.07 3.04 -19.44
CA GLU A 112 5.47 1.85 -20.04
C GLU A 112 3.96 1.98 -20.31
N GLY A 113 3.29 3.02 -19.79
CA GLY A 113 1.88 3.25 -20.08
C GLY A 113 1.06 3.97 -19.01
N ILE A 114 -0.26 3.80 -19.12
CA ILE A 114 -1.27 4.40 -18.24
C ILE A 114 -2.21 3.30 -17.75
N TRP A 115 -2.47 3.25 -16.44
CA TRP A 115 -3.39 2.31 -15.80
C TRP A 115 -4.43 3.05 -14.99
N GLU A 116 -5.68 2.60 -15.07
CA GLU A 116 -6.79 3.16 -14.30
C GLU A 116 -7.25 2.16 -13.23
N PHE A 117 -7.40 2.64 -12.00
CA PHE A 117 -7.82 1.87 -10.84
C PHE A 117 -9.09 2.51 -10.29
N LYS A 118 -10.21 1.78 -10.33
CA LYS A 118 -11.50 2.25 -9.78
C LYS A 118 -11.66 1.83 -8.32
#